data_AF-A0A426XPA8-F1
#
_entry.id   AF-A0A426XPA8-F1
#
_cell.length_a   1.000
_cell.length_b   1.000
_cell.length_c   1.000
_cell.angle_alpha   90.00
_cell.angle_beta   90.00
_cell.angle_gamma   90.00
#
_symmetry.space_group_name_H-M   'P 1'
#
loop_
_entity.id
_entity.type
_entity.pdbx_description
1 polymer ?
#
loop_
_entity_poly.entity_id
_entity_poly.type
_entity_poly.pdbx_seq_one_letter_code
_entity_poly.pdbx_strand_id
1 'polypeptide(L)'
;MRECPMEIEMLPFQTIATWDVAITKATPNWKEKILCYKKDKTLLVDHVTSHRLRWTQAWYCEINCQLYRRSFNQPLLWCLALSEAKRVLVEC
;
A
#
# COMPACT_ATOMS: atom_id res chain seq x y z
N MET A 1 -22.78 -8.73 38.85
CA MET A 1 -21.67 -8.65 37.88
C MET A 1 -21.26 -7.19 37.83
N ARG A 2 -19.99 -6.88 38.14
CA ARG A 2 -19.48 -5.51 38.17
C ARG A 2 -19.26 -5.04 36.73
N GLU A 3 -19.90 -3.94 36.35
CA GLU A 3 -19.58 -3.23 35.10
C GLU A 3 -18.31 -2.41 35.35
N CYS A 4 -17.25 -2.68 34.57
CA CYS A 4 -16.07 -1.83 34.51
C CYS A 4 -16.31 -0.81 33.38
N PRO A 5 -16.34 0.50 33.66
CA PRO A 5 -16.33 1.49 32.59
C PRO A 5 -14.91 1.51 32.01
N MET A 6 -14.73 1.03 30.78
CA MET A 6 -13.49 1.28 30.06
C MET A 6 -13.55 2.72 29.56
N GLU A 7 -12.91 3.63 30.29
CA GLU A 7 -12.57 4.96 29.78
C GLU A 7 -11.63 4.78 28.60
N ILE A 8 -12.18 4.88 27.39
CA ILE A 8 -11.39 5.01 26.17
C ILE A 8 -10.94 6.47 26.12
N GLU A 9 -9.73 6.74 26.60
CA GLU A 9 -9.04 7.99 26.34
C GLU A 9 -8.91 8.14 24.81
N MET A 10 -9.77 8.95 24.21
CA MET A 10 -9.67 9.34 22.81
C MET A 10 -8.44 10.23 22.66
N LEU A 11 -7.32 9.64 22.24
CA LEU A 11 -6.16 10.40 21.81
C LEU A 11 -6.58 11.34 20.65
N PRO A 12 -6.17 12.62 20.68
CA PRO A 12 -6.56 13.58 19.66
C PRO A 12 -6.04 13.08 18.31
N PHE A 13 -6.96 12.86 17.37
CA PHE A 13 -6.60 12.55 15.99
C PHE A 13 -5.77 13.72 15.46
N GLN A 14 -4.48 13.50 15.25
CA GLN A 14 -3.68 14.51 14.59
C GLN A 14 -4.00 14.43 13.11
N THR A 15 -4.74 15.43 12.62
CA THR A 15 -4.99 15.62 11.19
C THR A 15 -3.66 15.96 10.53
N ILE A 16 -3.00 14.95 9.97
CA ILE A 16 -1.82 15.16 9.14
C ILE A 16 -2.28 15.89 7.88
N ALA A 17 -1.73 17.08 7.64
CA ALA A 17 -1.98 17.85 6.43
C ALA A 17 -1.61 17.00 5.22
N THR A 18 -2.62 16.56 4.48
CA THR A 18 -2.42 15.77 3.26
C THR A 18 -1.90 16.72 2.19
N TRP A 19 -0.63 16.61 1.85
CA TRP A 19 -0.10 17.25 0.66
C TRP A 19 -0.68 16.52 -0.55
N ASP A 20 -1.57 17.21 -1.28
CA ASP A 20 -2.03 16.75 -2.60
C ASP A 20 -0.83 16.71 -3.54
N VAL A 21 -0.23 15.53 -3.67
CA VAL A 21 0.73 15.26 -4.74
C VAL A 21 -0.07 15.21 -6.03
N ALA A 22 0.07 16.26 -6.83
CA ALA A 22 -0.46 16.32 -8.18
C ALA A 22 0.02 15.08 -8.96
N ILE A 23 -0.91 14.15 -9.20
CA ILE A 23 -0.69 12.96 -10.03
C ILE A 23 -0.55 13.45 -11.47
N THR A 24 0.65 13.87 -11.84
CA THR A 24 1.04 13.93 -13.26
C THR A 24 0.82 12.54 -13.85
N LYS A 25 0.42 12.44 -15.13
CA LYS A 25 0.20 11.18 -15.86
C LYS A 25 1.51 10.40 -16.06
N ALA A 26 2.22 10.16 -14.98
CA ALA A 26 3.41 9.34 -14.90
C ALA A 26 2.98 7.88 -15.12
N THR A 27 3.82 7.15 -15.83
CA THR A 27 3.69 5.69 -15.95
C THR A 27 3.47 5.12 -14.55
N PRO A 28 2.36 4.40 -14.31
CA PRO A 28 2.03 3.95 -12.97
C PRO A 28 3.20 3.13 -12.43
N ASN A 29 3.62 3.45 -11.22
CA ASN A 29 4.71 2.74 -10.59
C ASN A 29 4.31 1.26 -10.40
N TRP A 30 5.29 0.40 -10.13
CA TRP A 30 5.02 -1.03 -10.04
C TRP A 30 4.00 -1.38 -8.93
N LYS A 31 3.94 -0.60 -7.83
CA LYS A 31 2.97 -0.80 -6.74
C LYS A 31 1.54 -0.45 -7.17
N GLU A 32 1.38 0.65 -7.89
CA GLU A 32 0.11 1.13 -8.45
C GLU A 32 -0.45 0.11 -9.44
N LYS A 33 0.40 -0.49 -10.28
CA LYS A 33 -0.05 -1.56 -11.20
C LYS A 33 -0.67 -2.74 -10.45
N ILE A 34 -0.12 -3.14 -9.30
CA ILE A 34 -0.68 -4.22 -8.48
C ILE A 34 -1.96 -3.76 -7.78
N LEU A 35 -2.01 -2.53 -7.28
CA LEU A 35 -3.20 -1.95 -6.65
C LEU A 35 -4.37 -1.86 -7.63
N CYS A 36 -4.16 -1.28 -8.81
CA CYS A 36 -5.15 -1.22 -9.89
C CYS A 36 -5.63 -2.62 -10.26
N TYR A 37 -4.73 -3.59 -10.44
CA TYR A 37 -5.12 -4.97 -10.73
C TYR A 37 -5.98 -5.60 -9.63
N LYS A 38 -5.67 -5.35 -8.35
CA LYS A 38 -6.48 -5.87 -7.24
C LYS A 38 -7.88 -5.24 -7.19
N LYS A 39 -7.98 -3.93 -7.46
CA LYS A 39 -9.21 -3.15 -7.45
C LYS A 39 -10.10 -3.43 -8.67
N ASP A 40 -9.55 -3.28 -9.87
CA ASP A 40 -10.31 -3.25 -11.13
C ASP A 40 -10.31 -4.61 -11.83
N LYS A 41 -9.47 -5.56 -11.40
CA LYS A 41 -9.21 -6.86 -12.07
C LYS A 41 -8.82 -6.72 -13.55
N THR A 42 -8.43 -5.53 -13.98
CA THR A 42 -8.07 -5.22 -15.36
C THR A 42 -6.66 -5.74 -15.65
N LEU A 43 -6.57 -6.64 -16.62
CA LEU A 43 -5.33 -7.19 -17.12
C LEU A 43 -4.70 -6.20 -18.11
N LEU A 44 -3.36 -6.07 -18.05
CA LEU A 44 -2.60 -5.28 -19.03
C LEU A 44 -2.74 -5.91 -20.43
N VAL A 45 -2.72 -5.09 -21.47
CA VAL A 45 -2.89 -5.53 -22.87
C VAL A 45 -1.87 -6.60 -23.28
N ASP A 46 -0.66 -6.54 -22.71
CA ASP A 46 0.37 -7.53 -22.95
C ASP A 46 0.16 -8.80 -22.09
N HIS A 47 0.09 -9.94 -22.77
CA HIS A 47 -0.15 -11.24 -22.16
C HIS A 47 0.94 -11.65 -21.15
N VAL A 48 2.20 -11.34 -21.43
CA VAL A 48 3.33 -11.73 -20.57
C VAL A 48 3.30 -10.95 -19.25
N THR A 49 3.13 -9.64 -19.33
CA THR A 49 3.00 -8.78 -18.13
C THR A 49 1.75 -9.11 -17.32
N SER A 50 0.64 -9.43 -17.98
CA SER A 50 -0.60 -9.89 -17.34
C SER A 50 -0.42 -11.21 -16.59
N HIS A 51 0.22 -12.19 -17.21
CA HIS A 51 0.51 -13.45 -16.57
C HIS A 51 1.39 -13.24 -15.33
N ARG A 52 2.51 -12.53 -15.49
CA ARG A 52 3.42 -12.21 -14.37
C ARG A 52 2.69 -11.49 -13.24
N LEU A 53 1.84 -10.51 -13.54
CA LEU A 53 1.07 -9.77 -12.54
C LEU A 53 0.11 -10.68 -11.77
N ARG A 54 -0.56 -11.62 -12.46
CA ARG A 54 -1.49 -12.58 -11.86
C ARG A 54 -0.84 -13.49 -10.83
N TRP A 55 0.39 -13.94 -11.09
CA TRP A 55 1.17 -14.73 -10.12
C TRP A 55 1.72 -13.85 -9.00
N THR A 56 2.32 -12.72 -9.37
CA THR A 56 3.06 -11.87 -8.42
C THR A 56 2.12 -11.26 -7.38
N GLN A 57 0.91 -10.86 -7.75
CA GLN A 57 -0.05 -10.20 -6.84
C GLN A 57 -0.41 -11.02 -5.60
N ALA A 58 -0.33 -12.36 -5.67
CA ALA A 58 -0.70 -13.25 -4.57
C ALA A 58 0.21 -13.06 -3.34
N TRP A 59 1.43 -12.58 -3.58
CA TRP A 59 2.42 -12.25 -2.56
C TRP A 59 2.16 -10.91 -1.88
N TYR A 60 1.15 -10.16 -2.30
CA TYR A 60 0.87 -8.82 -1.78
C TYR A 60 -0.56 -8.71 -1.27
N CYS A 61 -0.77 -7.88 -0.25
CA CYS A 61 -2.07 -7.42 0.20
C CYS A 61 -2.16 -5.89 0.13
N GLU A 62 -3.39 -5.41 -0.01
CA GLU A 62 -3.72 -3.99 0.08
C GLU A 62 -4.37 -3.73 1.43
N ILE A 63 -3.88 -2.73 2.16
CA ILE A 63 -4.42 -2.27 3.43
C ILE A 63 -4.37 -0.75 3.39
N ASN A 64 -5.51 -0.08 3.57
CA ASN A 64 -5.62 1.38 3.54
C ASN A 64 -4.99 2.01 2.28
N CYS A 65 -5.27 1.44 1.10
CA CYS A 65 -4.68 1.86 -0.19
C CYS A 65 -3.15 1.71 -0.29
N GLN A 66 -2.50 1.07 0.68
CA GLN A 66 -1.06 0.79 0.68
C GLN A 66 -0.80 -0.67 0.36
N LEU A 67 0.27 -0.91 -0.42
CA LEU A 67 0.67 -2.25 -0.79
C LEU A 67 1.66 -2.80 0.24
N TYR A 68 1.39 -4.00 0.72
CA TYR A 68 2.27 -4.73 1.62
C TYR A 68 2.65 -6.08 1.02
N ARG A 69 3.90 -6.49 1.22
CA ARG A 69 4.36 -7.83 0.86
C ARG A 69 4.06 -8.78 2.03
N ARG A 70 3.44 -9.91 1.70
CA ARG A 70 3.23 -11.04 2.62
C ARG A 70 4.58 -11.74 2.81
N SER A 71 5.12 -11.63 4.02
CA SER A 71 6.26 -12.45 4.45
C SER A 71 5.74 -13.65 5.22
N PHE A 72 6.39 -14.80 5.09
CA PHE A 72 5.95 -16.04 5.75
C PHE A 72 6.12 -15.99 7.28
N ASN A 73 7.14 -15.29 7.78
CA ASN A 73 7.53 -15.32 9.20
C ASN A 73 7.70 -13.92 9.82
N GLN A 74 7.21 -12.86 9.18
CA GLN A 74 7.44 -11.47 9.59
C GLN A 74 6.18 -10.62 9.43
N PRO A 75 6.10 -9.45 10.11
CA PRO A 75 5.06 -8.47 9.85
C PRO A 75 5.03 -8.07 8.37
N LEU A 76 3.87 -7.58 7.94
CA LEU A 76 3.66 -7.10 6.59
C LEU A 76 4.67 -6.00 6.25
N LEU A 77 5.42 -6.20 5.16
CA LEU A 77 6.44 -5.25 4.74
C LEU A 77 5.82 -4.21 3.81
N TRP A 78 5.84 -2.94 4.24
CA TRP A 78 5.32 -1.84 3.44
C TRP A 78 6.16 -1.67 2.17
N CYS A 79 5.49 -1.67 1.01
CA CYS A 79 6.14 -1.54 -0.28
C CYS A 79 6.32 -0.08 -0.67
N LEU A 80 7.57 0.31 -0.91
CA LEU A 80 7.93 1.66 -1.33
C LEU A 80 8.11 1.74 -2.84
N ALA A 81 7.62 2.81 -3.45
CA ALA A 81 8.06 3.26 -4.76
C ALA A 81 9.51 3.75 -4.67
N LEU A 82 10.19 3.82 -5.82
CA LEU A 82 11.59 4.24 -5.87
C LEU A 82 11.81 5.64 -5.27
N SER A 83 10.88 6.58 -5.50
CA SER A 83 10.92 7.93 -4.92
C SER A 83 10.80 7.90 -3.40
N GLU A 84 9.88 7.10 -2.86
CA GLU A 84 9.67 6.94 -1.42
C GLU A 84 10.89 6.29 -0.76
N ALA A 85 11.44 5.25 -1.38
CA ALA A 85 12.65 4.58 -0.91
C ALA A 85 13.85 5.54 -0.86
N LYS A 86 14.04 6.37 -1.89
CA LYS A 86 15.07 7.41 -1.88
C LYS A 86 14.88 8.40 -0.73
N ARG A 87 13.64 8.81 -0.45
CA ARG A 87 13.36 9.72 0.66
C ARG A 87 13.72 9.09 2.02
N VAL A 88 13.29 7.85 2.25
CA VAL A 88 13.63 7.10 3.48
C VAL A 88 15.14 6.99 3.67
N LEU A 89 15.88 6.73 2.59
CA LEU A 89 17.35 6.64 2.66
C LEU A 89 18.07 7.97 2.91
N VAL A 90 17.41 9.11 2.68
CA VAL A 90 17.96 10.44 2.96
C VAL A 90 17.61 10.91 4.37
N GLU A 91 16.46 10.48 4.90
CA GLU A 91 15.98 10.82 6.24
C GLU A 91 16.62 9.94 7.34
N CYS A 92 17.22 8.80 6.98
CA CYS A 92 17.99 7.92 7.86
C CYS A 92 19.50 8.17 7.74
#